data_AF-A0A382N4H9-F1
#
_entry.id   AF-A0A382N4H9-F1
#
_cell.length_a   1.000
_cell.length_b   1.000
_cell.length_c   1.000
_cell.angle_alpha   90.00
_cell.angle_beta   90.00
_cell.angle_gamma   90.00
#
_symmetry.space_group_name_H-M   'P 1'
#
loop_
_entity.id
_entity.type
_entity.pdbx_description
1 polymer ?
#
loop_
_entity_poly.entity_id
_entity_poly.type
_entity_poly.pdbx_seq_one_letter_code
_entity_poly.pdbx_strand_id
1 'polypeptide(L)'
;MNQSTIIPANAYILIGGNSRRFGSPKWKAKVNGSRMIEHAWNICSNFKNRFIVGKSKPNEIEYSFIRDTFDIQSPINGLYSAIQETDSEWNFMLSCDLPLMSTEVISKIWTFGKHSADSIVPMVYNQHQPISAFYNKQIKSKIIHQIKSDELSMQSMLR
;
A
#
# COMPACT_ATOMS: atom_id res chain seq x y z
N MET A 1 6.71 26.29 -9.55
CA MET A 1 5.94 25.16 -10.12
C MET A 1 6.84 23.94 -10.08
N ASN A 2 6.72 23.09 -9.06
CA ASN A 2 7.49 21.85 -9.00
C ASN A 2 6.92 20.92 -10.08
N GLN A 3 7.70 20.68 -11.14
CA GLN A 3 7.42 19.55 -12.02
C GLN A 3 7.48 18.31 -11.14
N SER A 4 6.33 17.67 -10.93
CA SER A 4 6.25 16.43 -10.19
C SER A 4 6.99 15.37 -10.99
N THR A 5 8.19 15.00 -10.54
CA THR A 5 8.93 13.87 -11.09
C THR A 5 8.14 12.60 -10.86
N ILE A 6 7.95 11.83 -11.93
CA ILE A 6 7.27 10.53 -11.86
C ILE A 6 8.14 9.60 -11.01
N ILE A 7 7.52 8.97 -10.00
CA ILE A 7 8.15 7.91 -9.22
C ILE A 7 8.12 6.63 -10.09
N PRO A 8 9.29 6.00 -10.37
CA PRO A 8 9.37 4.81 -11.23
C PRO A 8 8.94 3.54 -10.50
N ALA A 9 7.79 3.59 -9.84
CA ALA A 9 7.17 2.53 -9.07
C ALA A 9 5.69 2.41 -9.42
N ASN A 10 5.09 1.27 -9.10
CA ASN A 10 3.63 1.12 -9.07
C ASN A 10 3.11 1.43 -7.66
N ALA A 11 1.91 1.98 -7.55
CA ALA A 11 1.22 2.19 -6.27
C ALA A 11 0.08 1.19 -6.08
N TYR A 12 -0.02 0.63 -4.89
CA TYR A 12 -1.03 -0.33 -4.48
C TYR A 12 -1.73 0.19 -3.23
N ILE A 13 -3.03 0.43 -3.34
CA ILE A 13 -3.84 1.03 -2.29
C ILE A 13 -4.73 -0.05 -1.67
N LEU A 14 -4.48 -0.37 -0.41
CA LEU A 14 -5.24 -1.36 0.35
C LEU A 14 -6.58 -0.78 0.77
N ILE A 15 -7.66 -1.46 0.38
CA ILE A 15 -9.03 -1.18 0.84
C ILE A 15 -9.58 -2.26 1.79
N GLY A 16 -8.78 -3.30 2.06
CA GLY A 16 -9.12 -4.40 2.96
C GLY A 16 -9.00 -4.04 4.45
N GLY A 17 -9.52 -4.93 5.29
CA GLY A 17 -9.50 -4.79 6.76
C GLY A 17 -10.88 -4.61 7.36
N ASN A 18 -11.14 -5.29 8.49
CA ASN A 18 -12.45 -5.28 9.12
C ASN A 18 -12.69 -3.92 9.78
N SER A 19 -13.63 -3.15 9.22
CA SER A 19 -14.13 -1.89 9.78
C SER A 19 -15.11 -2.17 10.94
N ARG A 20 -14.73 -3.08 11.86
CA ARG A 20 -15.58 -3.63 12.95
C ARG A 20 -16.18 -2.53 13.84
N ARG A 21 -15.53 -1.37 13.95
CA ARG A 21 -15.96 -0.23 14.78
C ARG A 21 -16.62 0.90 13.99
N PHE A 22 -16.53 0.90 12.65
CA PHE A 22 -16.95 2.03 11.81
C PHE A 22 -18.35 1.84 11.18
N GLY A 23 -18.94 0.64 11.28
CA GLY A 23 -20.27 0.32 10.73
C GLY A 23 -20.37 0.34 9.19
N SER A 24 -19.39 0.94 8.52
CA SER A 24 -19.24 1.02 7.06
C SER A 24 -17.78 0.75 6.65
N PRO A 25 -17.51 0.37 5.40
CA PRO A 25 -16.13 0.17 4.95
C PRO A 25 -15.31 1.46 5.04
N LYS A 26 -14.14 1.43 5.70
CA LYS A 26 -13.24 2.58 5.88
C LYS A 26 -12.96 3.37 4.60
N TRP A 27 -12.79 2.67 3.47
CA TRP A 27 -12.51 3.31 2.18
C TRP A 27 -13.65 4.26 1.71
N LYS A 28 -14.89 4.09 2.21
CA LYS A 28 -16.03 5.00 1.98
C LYS A 28 -16.08 6.18 2.93
N ALA A 29 -15.39 6.11 4.08
CA ALA A 29 -15.43 7.16 5.07
C ALA A 29 -14.97 8.48 4.44
N LYS A 30 -15.55 9.59 4.90
CA LYS A 30 -15.17 10.92 4.44
C LYS A 30 -14.35 11.63 5.49
N VAL A 31 -13.22 12.19 5.08
CA VAL A 31 -12.42 13.11 5.89
C VAL A 31 -12.27 14.39 5.07
N ASN A 32 -12.60 15.53 5.66
CA ASN A 32 -12.60 16.83 4.99
C ASN A 32 -13.41 16.83 3.67
N GLY A 33 -14.52 16.08 3.62
CA GLY A 33 -15.42 16.02 2.47
C GLY A 33 -15.04 15.02 1.36
N SER A 34 -13.81 14.50 1.33
CA SER A 34 -13.35 13.52 0.33
C SER A 34 -13.38 12.10 0.89
N ARG A 35 -13.70 11.10 0.05
CA ARG A 35 -13.62 9.69 0.46
C ARG A 35 -12.17 9.29 0.66
N MET A 36 -11.90 8.45 1.67
CA MET A 36 -10.55 7.96 1.97
C MET A 36 -9.86 7.32 0.76
N ILE A 37 -10.60 6.57 -0.06
CA ILE A 37 -10.04 5.98 -1.29
C ILE A 37 -9.68 7.03 -2.35
N GLU A 38 -10.49 8.07 -2.51
CA GLU A 38 -10.23 9.14 -3.47
C GLU A 38 -8.98 9.92 -3.06
N HIS A 39 -8.86 10.22 -1.77
CA HIS A 39 -7.67 10.85 -1.20
C HIS A 39 -6.41 9.99 -1.48
N ALA A 40 -6.42 8.71 -1.11
CA ALA A 40 -5.30 7.80 -1.34
C ALA A 40 -4.94 7.65 -2.82
N TRP A 41 -5.95 7.60 -3.71
CA TRP A 41 -5.76 7.54 -5.15
C TRP A 41 -5.08 8.79 -5.70
N ASN A 42 -5.54 9.97 -5.25
CA ASN A 42 -5.06 11.26 -5.72
C ASN A 42 -3.62 11.53 -5.28
N ILE A 43 -3.24 11.22 -4.04
CA ILE A 43 -1.86 11.46 -3.58
C ILE A 43 -0.84 10.55 -4.27
N CYS A 44 -1.28 9.45 -4.86
CA CYS A 44 -0.49 8.55 -5.70
C CYS A 44 -0.49 8.93 -7.20
N SER A 45 -0.91 10.15 -7.56
CA SER A 45 -0.99 10.60 -8.95
C SER A 45 0.34 10.45 -9.73
N ASN A 46 1.46 10.56 -9.03
CA ASN A 46 2.81 10.64 -9.61
C ASN A 46 3.52 9.28 -9.78
N PHE A 47 2.79 8.16 -9.66
CA PHE A 47 3.32 6.82 -9.92
C PHE A 47 3.09 6.39 -11.37
N LYS A 48 3.90 5.42 -11.84
CA LYS A 48 3.74 4.83 -13.18
C LYS A 48 2.34 4.26 -13.39
N ASN A 49 1.90 3.41 -12.44
CA ASN A 49 0.57 2.83 -12.40
C ASN A 49 0.02 2.88 -10.98
N ARG A 50 -1.31 2.81 -10.84
CA ARG A 50 -2.02 2.73 -9.57
C ARG A 50 -3.04 1.61 -9.59
N PHE A 51 -3.15 0.88 -8.49
CA PHE A 51 -4.09 -0.21 -8.30
C PHE A 51 -4.73 -0.14 -6.93
N ILE A 52 -6.00 -0.53 -6.85
CA ILE A 52 -6.68 -0.84 -5.60
C ILE A 52 -6.50 -2.33 -5.32
N VAL A 53 -6.28 -2.70 -4.06
CA VAL A 53 -6.08 -4.10 -3.65
C VAL A 53 -7.04 -4.49 -2.54
N GLY A 54 -7.69 -5.66 -2.68
CA GLY A 54 -8.50 -6.27 -1.63
C GLY A 54 -9.24 -7.54 -2.06
N LYS A 55 -10.08 -8.08 -1.17
CA LYS A 55 -10.78 -9.37 -1.36
C LYS A 55 -11.73 -9.44 -2.57
N SER A 56 -12.43 -8.35 -2.86
CA SER A 56 -13.40 -8.24 -3.95
C SER A 56 -13.54 -6.79 -4.38
N LYS A 57 -13.69 -6.54 -5.70
CA LYS A 57 -13.88 -5.20 -6.25
C LYS A 57 -15.28 -4.69 -5.88
N PRO A 58 -15.42 -3.61 -5.10
CA PRO A 58 -16.71 -2.95 -4.90
C PRO A 58 -17.18 -2.31 -6.21
N ASN A 59 -18.48 -2.40 -6.51
CA ASN A 59 -19.07 -1.82 -7.74
C ASN A 59 -18.86 -0.30 -7.86
N GLU A 60 -18.71 0.38 -6.73
CA GLU A 60 -18.51 1.84 -6.66
C GLU A 60 -17.07 2.28 -6.96
N ILE A 61 -16.14 1.33 -7.14
CA ILE A 61 -14.73 1.61 -7.41
C ILE A 61 -14.47 1.33 -8.88
N GLU A 62 -14.25 2.37 -9.67
CA GLU A 62 -13.96 2.25 -11.11
C GLU A 62 -12.47 2.01 -11.40
N TYR A 63 -11.61 2.19 -10.40
CA TYR A 63 -10.17 2.04 -10.52
C TYR A 63 -9.73 0.61 -10.87
N SER A 64 -8.53 0.49 -11.45
CA SER A 64 -7.84 -0.78 -11.65
C SER A 64 -7.72 -1.52 -10.31
N PHE A 65 -8.06 -2.81 -10.31
CA PHE A 65 -8.23 -3.58 -9.10
C PHE A 65 -7.46 -4.89 -9.17
N ILE A 66 -6.77 -5.24 -8.09
CA ILE A 66 -6.10 -6.51 -7.89
C ILE A 66 -6.77 -7.23 -6.74
N ARG A 67 -7.16 -8.47 -6.99
CA ARG A 67 -7.78 -9.32 -5.98
C ARG A 67 -6.72 -9.94 -5.09
N ASP A 68 -6.99 -9.97 -3.79
CA ASP A 68 -6.21 -10.74 -2.83
C ASP A 68 -6.08 -12.20 -3.29
N THR A 69 -4.87 -12.76 -3.20
CA THR A 69 -4.57 -14.11 -3.72
C THR A 69 -4.99 -15.19 -2.75
N PHE A 70 -4.80 -14.95 -1.44
CA PHE A 70 -5.20 -15.88 -0.39
C PHE A 70 -6.50 -15.42 0.26
N ASP A 71 -7.26 -16.34 0.88
CA ASP A 71 -8.37 -15.96 1.76
C ASP A 71 -7.89 -15.67 3.19
N ILE A 72 -6.95 -14.74 3.30
CA ILE A 72 -6.35 -14.32 4.58
C ILE A 72 -6.62 -12.83 4.77
N GLN A 73 -7.06 -12.44 5.97
CA GLN A 73 -7.33 -11.05 6.30
C GLN A 73 -6.10 -10.38 6.93
N SER A 74 -5.07 -10.13 6.12
CA SER A 74 -3.88 -9.38 6.54
C SER A 74 -3.32 -8.53 5.40
N PRO A 75 -2.77 -7.33 5.68
CA PRO A 75 -2.07 -6.50 4.68
C PRO A 75 -0.95 -7.24 3.92
N ILE A 76 -0.31 -8.25 4.52
CA ILE A 76 0.72 -9.05 3.85
C ILE A 76 0.18 -9.80 2.62
N ASN A 77 -1.10 -10.18 2.64
CA ASN A 77 -1.76 -10.81 1.50
C ASN A 77 -1.90 -9.82 0.33
N GLY A 78 -2.32 -8.59 0.61
CA GLY A 78 -2.38 -7.54 -0.41
C GLY A 78 -0.99 -7.20 -0.96
N LEU A 79 0.05 -7.21 -0.12
CA LEU A 79 1.43 -7.04 -0.60
C LEU A 79 1.86 -8.19 -1.49
N TYR A 80 1.58 -9.43 -1.09
CA TYR A 80 1.85 -10.60 -1.93
C TYR A 80 1.17 -10.47 -3.30
N SER A 81 -0.12 -10.15 -3.34
CA SER A 81 -0.89 -9.98 -4.58
C SER A 81 -0.32 -8.87 -5.46
N ALA A 82 0.06 -7.73 -4.88
CA ALA A 82 0.73 -6.65 -5.59
C ALA A 82 2.06 -7.10 -6.22
N ILE A 83 2.92 -7.78 -5.43
CA ILE A 83 4.24 -8.25 -5.87
C ILE A 83 4.14 -9.38 -6.90
N GLN A 84 3.08 -10.18 -6.85
CA GLN A 84 2.81 -11.23 -7.83
C GLN A 84 2.45 -10.66 -9.20
N GLU A 85 1.64 -9.61 -9.25
CA GLU A 85 1.12 -9.01 -10.50
C GLU A 85 2.02 -7.90 -11.07
N THR A 86 2.95 -7.36 -10.28
CA THR A 86 3.71 -6.17 -10.67
C THR A 86 4.68 -6.38 -11.85
N ASP A 87 4.66 -5.43 -12.78
CA ASP A 87 5.66 -5.22 -13.83
C ASP A 87 6.79 -4.26 -13.40
N SER A 88 6.75 -3.73 -12.18
CA SER A 88 7.72 -2.79 -11.65
C SER A 88 8.63 -3.43 -10.60
N GLU A 89 9.89 -2.98 -10.59
CA GLU A 89 10.85 -3.37 -9.57
C GLU A 89 10.43 -2.85 -8.18
N TRP A 90 9.91 -1.62 -8.12
CA TRP A 90 9.52 -0.97 -6.88
C TRP A 90 8.00 -0.77 -6.79
N ASN A 91 7.46 -1.03 -5.61
CA ASN A 91 6.03 -1.09 -5.37
C ASN A 91 5.70 -0.36 -4.08
N PHE A 92 4.97 0.75 -4.19
CA PHE A 92 4.51 1.49 -3.02
C PHE A 92 3.20 0.91 -2.53
N MET A 93 3.17 0.52 -1.26
CA MET A 93 1.97 0.03 -0.59
C MET A 93 1.43 1.09 0.34
N LEU A 94 0.14 1.40 0.20
CA LEU A 94 -0.55 2.42 0.97
C LEU A 94 -1.88 1.90 1.52
N SER A 95 -2.09 2.01 2.82
CA SER A 95 -3.42 1.85 3.41
C SER A 95 -4.29 3.07 3.12
N CYS A 96 -5.55 2.83 2.73
CA CYS A 96 -6.50 3.93 2.53
C CYS A 96 -6.86 4.66 3.84
N ASP A 97 -6.50 4.14 5.02
CA ASP A 97 -6.83 4.73 6.32
C ASP A 97 -5.83 5.77 6.86
N LEU A 98 -5.00 6.34 5.98
CA LEU A 98 -4.00 7.37 6.29
C LEU A 98 -4.39 8.74 5.69
N PRO A 99 -5.35 9.48 6.29
CA PRO A 99 -5.93 10.70 5.70
C PRO A 99 -4.99 11.91 5.69
N LEU A 100 -3.89 11.84 6.45
CA LEU A 100 -2.88 12.89 6.52
C LEU A 100 -1.67 12.60 5.62
N MET A 101 -1.68 11.47 4.91
CA MET A 101 -0.63 11.14 3.95
C MET A 101 -0.70 12.13 2.78
N SER A 102 0.46 12.50 2.24
CA SER A 102 0.53 13.44 1.13
C SER A 102 1.55 12.99 0.09
N THR A 103 1.40 13.47 -1.14
CA THR A 103 2.36 13.24 -2.22
C THR A 103 3.76 13.66 -1.80
N GLU A 104 3.92 14.76 -1.05
CA GLU A 104 5.22 15.22 -0.57
C GLU A 104 5.87 14.24 0.40
N VAL A 105 5.10 13.65 1.32
CA VAL A 105 5.62 12.62 2.23
C VAL A 105 6.05 11.39 1.44
N ILE A 106 5.24 10.95 0.47
CA ILE A 106 5.57 9.81 -0.41
C ILE A 106 6.88 10.08 -1.16
N SER A 107 7.02 11.26 -1.77
CA SER A 107 8.23 11.66 -2.48
C SER A 107 9.45 11.69 -1.56
N LYS A 108 9.32 12.17 -0.31
CA LYS A 108 10.42 12.14 0.66
C LYS A 108 10.85 10.72 1.01
N ILE A 109 9.89 9.80 1.22
CA ILE A 109 10.21 8.38 1.50
C ILE A 109 11.01 7.80 0.34
N TRP A 110 10.59 8.06 -0.90
CA TRP A 110 11.31 7.61 -2.09
C TRP A 110 12.71 8.23 -2.17
N THR A 111 12.82 9.56 -2.14
CA THR A 111 14.09 10.28 -2.34
C THR A 111 15.15 9.91 -1.29
N PHE A 112 14.78 9.75 -0.03
CA PHE A 112 15.72 9.44 1.04
C PHE A 112 15.92 7.93 1.28
N GLY A 113 15.17 7.09 0.57
CA GLY A 113 15.25 5.64 0.70
C GLY A 113 16.51 5.04 0.11
N LYS A 114 17.04 4.01 0.76
CA LYS A 114 18.16 3.21 0.23
C LYS A 114 17.62 2.13 -0.71
N HIS A 115 17.75 2.36 -2.01
CA HIS A 115 17.24 1.47 -3.07
C HIS A 115 18.06 0.17 -3.27
N SER A 116 19.06 -0.09 -2.42
CA SER A 116 19.74 -1.39 -2.34
C SER A 116 19.14 -2.32 -1.28
N ALA A 117 18.10 -1.89 -0.57
CA ALA A 117 17.36 -2.72 0.38
C ALA A 117 16.12 -3.37 -0.25
N ASP A 118 15.55 -4.36 0.42
CA ASP A 118 14.30 -5.02 -0.02
C ASP A 118 13.05 -4.16 0.21
N SER A 119 13.14 -3.17 1.11
CA SER A 119 12.03 -2.25 1.41
C SER A 119 12.55 -0.91 1.95
N ILE A 120 11.75 0.13 1.76
CA ILE A 120 11.95 1.46 2.33
C ILE A 120 10.71 1.78 3.16
N VAL A 121 10.84 1.71 4.48
CA VAL A 121 9.72 1.86 5.42
C VAL A 121 9.95 3.08 6.29
N PRO A 122 9.06 4.09 6.27
CA PRO A 122 9.18 5.22 7.16
C PRO A 122 8.91 4.83 8.60
N MET A 123 9.50 5.60 9.52
CA MET A 123 9.33 5.44 10.96
C MET A 123 8.72 6.71 11.53
N VAL A 124 7.66 6.55 12.32
CA VAL A 124 6.94 7.64 12.98
C VAL A 124 6.80 7.28 14.45
N TYR A 125 7.25 8.16 15.35
CA TYR A 125 7.28 7.91 16.81
C TYR A 125 7.89 6.54 17.17
N ASN A 126 9.04 6.21 16.57
CA ASN A 126 9.74 4.94 16.75
C ASN A 126 8.93 3.69 16.33
N GLN A 127 7.92 3.86 15.48
CA GLN A 127 7.14 2.77 14.90
C GLN A 127 7.25 2.77 13.38
N HIS A 128 7.64 1.65 12.82
CA HIS A 128 7.62 1.43 11.38
C HIS A 128 6.19 1.48 10.84
N GLN A 129 6.02 2.03 9.65
CA GLN A 129 4.74 2.12 8.94
C GLN A 129 4.75 1.22 7.69
N PRO A 130 4.66 -0.12 7.84
CA PRO A 130 4.80 -1.06 6.73
C PRO A 130 3.68 -0.94 5.68
N ILE A 131 2.55 -0.34 6.04
CA ILE A 131 1.40 -0.11 5.14
C ILE A 131 1.45 1.28 4.49
N SER A 132 2.59 1.96 4.54
CA SER A 132 2.89 3.21 3.83
C SER A 132 4.37 3.21 3.43
N ALA A 133 4.76 2.23 2.63
CA ALA A 133 6.16 1.89 2.39
C ALA A 133 6.40 1.39 0.96
N PHE A 134 7.65 1.46 0.52
CA PHE A 134 8.09 0.87 -0.75
C PHE A 134 8.67 -0.52 -0.52
N TYR A 135 8.35 -1.43 -1.43
CA TYR A 135 8.82 -2.81 -1.43
C TYR A 135 9.42 -3.14 -2.80
N ASN A 136 10.65 -3.65 -2.79
CA ASN A 136 11.27 -4.20 -3.98
C ASN A 136 10.62 -5.55 -4.30
N LYS A 137 10.39 -5.85 -5.58
CA LYS A 137 9.81 -7.13 -6.04
C LYS A 137 10.56 -8.36 -5.51
N GLN A 138 11.86 -8.23 -5.24
CA GLN A 138 12.70 -9.31 -4.68
C GLN A 138 12.28 -9.76 -3.27
N ILE A 139 11.52 -8.96 -2.51
CA ILE A 139 11.02 -9.33 -1.18
C ILE A 139 10.02 -10.51 -1.20
N LYS A 140 9.59 -10.94 -2.40
CA LYS A 140 8.61 -12.01 -2.61
C LYS A 140 8.89 -13.28 -1.80
N SER A 141 10.14 -13.73 -1.74
CA SER A 141 10.51 -14.94 -0.99
C SER A 141 10.27 -14.79 0.51
N LYS A 142 10.60 -13.62 1.08
CA LYS A 142 10.36 -13.29 2.50
C LYS A 142 8.86 -13.28 2.81
N ILE A 143 8.05 -12.69 1.92
CA ILE A 143 6.58 -12.68 2.06
C ILE A 143 6.02 -14.12 2.06
N ILE A 144 6.41 -14.95 1.09
CA ILE A 144 5.93 -16.33 0.98
C ILE A 144 6.30 -17.13 2.23
N HIS A 145 7.53 -16.97 2.73
CA HIS A 145 7.97 -17.66 3.93
C HIS A 145 7.10 -17.30 5.14
N GLN A 146 6.82 -16.01 5.36
CA GLN A 146 5.98 -15.56 6.46
C GLN A 146 4.53 -16.05 6.39
N ILE A 147 3.94 -16.01 5.19
CA ILE A 147 2.57 -16.52 5.00
C ILE A 147 2.52 -18.02 5.31
N LYS A 148 3.54 -18.79 4.89
CA LYS A 148 3.61 -20.24 5.17
C LYS A 148 3.82 -20.56 6.66
N SER A 149 4.48 -19.67 7.41
CA SER A 149 4.69 -19.83 8.84
C SER A 149 3.58 -19.23 9.70
N ASP A 150 2.47 -18.78 9.10
CA ASP A 150 1.36 -18.07 9.76
C ASP A 150 1.78 -16.76 10.49
N GLU A 151 2.95 -16.21 10.15
CA GLU A 151 3.44 -14.93 10.69
C GLU A 151 2.93 -13.78 9.83
N LEU A 152 1.63 -13.48 9.94
CA LEU A 152 0.93 -12.57 9.05
C LEU A 152 1.19 -11.07 9.33
N SER A 153 2.02 -10.75 10.32
CA SER A 153 2.33 -9.38 10.73
C SER A 153 3.37 -8.76 9.81
N MET A 154 3.00 -7.67 9.10
CA MET A 154 3.98 -6.91 8.33
C MET A 154 5.07 -6.27 9.22
N GLN A 155 4.79 -6.01 10.49
CA GLN A 155 5.83 -5.51 11.41
C GLN A 155 6.89 -6.58 11.69
N SER A 156 6.49 -7.85 11.80
CA SER A 156 7.43 -8.96 11.94
C SER A 156 8.32 -9.11 10.69
N MET A 157 7.84 -8.69 9.51
CA MET A 157 8.61 -8.69 8.26
C MET A 157 9.78 -7.72 8.24
N LEU A 158 9.78 -6.72 9.11
CA LEU A 158 10.85 -5.71 9.16
C LEU A 158 11.97 -6.08 10.13
N ARG A 159 11.79 -7.18 10.87
CA ARG A 159 12.82 -7.75 11.73
C ARG A 159 13.78 -8.64 10.94
#